data_AF-A0A972UJZ2-F1
#
_entry.id   AF-A0A972UJZ2-F1
#
_cell.length_a   1.000
_cell.length_b   1.000
_cell.length_c   1.000
_cell.angle_alpha   90.00
_cell.angle_beta   90.00
_cell.angle_gamma   90.00
#
_symmetry.space_group_name_H-M   'P 1'
#
loop_
_entity.id
_entity.type
_entity.pdbx_description
1 polymer ?
#
loop_
_entity_poly.entity_id
_entity_poly.type
_entity_poly.pdbx_seq_one_letter_code
_entity_poly.pdbx_strand_id
1 'polypeptide(L)'
;MKREAKSLLKKCVPLLRRSSAVSLVLLPLLLLFVPVTMAQENVRLACAPRTFQVMPGEPMRLELTVQADTAAPIRLHIPADPLLVLRAVEKLPVQRTNEGVIVHRCVVIWQALEPGAVKISAISVKTQGRKRRFPEISITVSDPGP
;
A
#
# COMPACT_ATOMS: atom_id res chain seq x y z
N MET A 1 32.88 19.86 -77.66
CA MET A 1 34.18 20.37 -77.15
C MET A 1 33.94 21.65 -76.37
N LYS A 2 34.50 21.71 -75.16
CA LYS A 2 34.91 22.89 -74.36
C LYS A 2 33.81 23.87 -73.87
N ARG A 3 33.50 23.86 -72.56
CA ARG A 3 34.11 24.68 -71.45
C ARG A 3 33.54 26.11 -71.48
N GLU A 4 33.24 26.84 -70.41
CA GLU A 4 33.39 26.78 -68.94
C GLU A 4 32.58 27.99 -68.41
N ALA A 5 31.76 27.88 -67.37
CA ALA A 5 32.06 28.18 -65.96
C ALA A 5 31.99 29.66 -65.50
N LYS A 6 31.48 29.81 -64.26
CA LYS A 6 31.57 30.92 -63.28
C LYS A 6 30.45 31.96 -63.36
N SER A 7 29.49 31.90 -62.42
CA SER A 7 29.54 32.43 -61.05
C SER A 7 29.24 33.92 -61.01
N LEU A 8 28.16 34.32 -60.31
CA LEU A 8 28.27 35.17 -59.13
C LEU A 8 26.93 35.30 -58.41
N LEU A 9 27.01 35.08 -57.10
CA LEU A 9 26.04 35.41 -56.06
C LEU A 9 25.43 36.81 -56.27
N LYS A 10 24.12 36.92 -56.03
CA LYS A 10 23.61 37.95 -55.11
C LYS A 10 22.30 37.51 -54.46
N LYS A 11 22.41 37.26 -53.16
CA LYS A 11 21.30 37.11 -52.21
C LYS A 11 20.47 38.40 -52.21
N CYS A 12 19.16 38.27 -52.33
CA CYS A 12 18.18 39.18 -51.73
C CYS A 12 16.95 38.33 -51.37
N VAL A 13 16.87 37.95 -50.09
CA VAL A 13 15.65 37.53 -49.39
C VAL A 13 14.93 38.86 -49.07
N PRO A 14 13.59 39.00 -49.17
CA PRO A 14 12.76 38.25 -48.23
C PRO A 14 11.30 37.93 -48.58
N LEU A 15 10.73 37.10 -47.69
CA LEU A 15 9.34 37.13 -47.22
C LEU A 15 8.26 36.86 -48.28
N LEU A 16 7.69 35.65 -48.30
CA LEU A 16 6.37 35.38 -47.72
C LEU A 16 5.90 33.93 -47.92
N ARG A 17 5.47 33.32 -46.82
CA ARG A 17 4.24 32.51 -46.66
C ARG A 17 4.15 31.05 -47.15
N ARG A 18 3.60 30.27 -46.21
CA ARG A 18 2.85 29.00 -46.27
C ARG A 18 3.70 27.73 -46.17
N SER A 19 3.90 27.19 -44.98
CA SER A 19 2.93 26.47 -44.12
C SER A 19 2.54 25.12 -44.72
N SER A 20 3.08 24.05 -44.13
CA SER A 20 2.44 22.74 -43.88
C SER A 20 3.52 21.66 -43.74
N ALA A 21 4.22 21.63 -42.60
CA ALA A 21 5.13 20.53 -42.29
C ALA A 21 5.36 20.38 -40.77
N VAL A 22 4.28 20.40 -39.98
CA VAL A 22 4.41 20.21 -38.50
C VAL A 22 3.50 19.07 -37.99
N SER A 23 2.88 18.29 -38.87
CA SER A 23 1.82 17.35 -38.46
C SER A 23 2.22 15.87 -38.36
N LEU A 24 3.51 15.52 -38.36
CA LEU A 24 3.94 14.11 -38.41
C LEU A 24 4.76 13.61 -37.21
N VAL A 25 5.15 14.49 -36.27
CA VAL A 25 5.97 14.09 -35.10
C VAL A 25 5.18 14.10 -33.78
N LEU A 26 3.97 14.68 -33.76
CA LEU A 26 3.17 14.74 -32.53
C LEU A 26 2.51 13.40 -32.14
N LEU A 27 2.27 12.50 -33.12
CA LEU A 27 1.56 11.24 -32.90
C LEU A 27 2.33 10.23 -32.01
N PRO A 28 3.64 9.98 -32.19
CA PRO A 28 4.38 9.10 -31.28
C PRO A 28 4.57 9.70 -29.88
N LEU A 29 4.52 11.03 -29.75
CA LEU A 29 4.67 11.71 -28.45
C LEU A 29 3.42 11.57 -27.57
N LEU A 30 2.22 11.50 -28.17
CA LEU A 30 0.95 11.31 -27.47
C LEU A 30 0.76 9.89 -26.90
N LEU A 31 1.42 8.87 -27.48
CA LEU A 31 1.37 7.49 -26.99
C LEU A 31 2.21 7.26 -25.72
N LEU A 32 3.08 8.20 -25.33
CA LEU A 32 3.87 8.12 -24.10
C LEU A 32 3.08 8.52 -22.84
N PHE A 33 1.89 9.08 -23.01
CA PHE A 33 0.98 9.47 -21.93
C PHE A 33 -0.22 8.54 -21.84
N VAL A 34 -0.02 7.22 -21.89
CA VAL A 34 -1.03 6.31 -21.34
C VAL A 34 -0.97 6.50 -19.82
N PRO A 35 -1.99 7.09 -19.17
CA PRO A 35 -2.02 7.10 -17.72
C PRO A 35 -2.04 5.64 -17.28
N VAL A 36 -1.01 5.21 -16.55
CA VAL A 36 -1.08 3.97 -15.81
C VAL A 36 -2.24 4.16 -14.84
N THR A 37 -3.39 3.59 -15.18
CA THR A 37 -4.52 3.50 -14.27
C THR A 37 -4.04 2.63 -13.12
N MET A 38 -3.64 3.28 -12.03
CA MET A 38 -3.30 2.62 -10.78
C MET A 38 -4.54 1.83 -10.35
N ALA A 39 -4.55 0.51 -10.61
CA ALA A 39 -5.61 -0.38 -10.21
C ALA A 39 -5.92 -0.11 -8.73
N GLN A 40 -7.17 0.23 -8.43
CA GLN A 40 -7.59 0.58 -7.09
C GLN A 40 -7.46 -0.66 -6.20
N GLU A 41 -6.42 -0.67 -5.35
CA GLU A 41 -6.11 -1.79 -4.46
C GLU A 41 -7.28 -2.12 -3.53
N ASN A 42 -7.86 -3.32 -3.70
CA ASN A 42 -9.01 -3.79 -2.93
C ASN A 42 -8.54 -4.57 -1.69
N VAL A 43 -7.83 -3.89 -0.78
CA VAL A 43 -7.38 -4.48 0.48
C VAL A 43 -8.41 -4.27 1.58
N ARG A 44 -8.91 -5.36 2.15
CA ARG A 44 -9.83 -5.37 3.30
C ARG A 44 -9.12 -5.87 4.55
N LEU A 45 -9.33 -5.18 5.66
CA LEU A 45 -8.71 -5.49 6.94
C LEU A 45 -9.77 -5.87 7.96
N ALA A 46 -9.52 -6.94 8.69
CA ALA A 46 -10.36 -7.38 9.79
C ALA A 46 -9.49 -7.80 10.98
N CYS A 47 -10.06 -7.71 12.18
CA CYS A 47 -9.45 -8.19 13.40
C CYS A 47 -10.52 -8.86 14.28
N ALA A 48 -10.14 -9.91 15.00
CA ALA A 48 -11.00 -10.64 15.90
C ALA A 48 -10.21 -11.24 17.08
N PRO A 49 -10.70 -11.10 18.33
CA PRO A 49 -11.83 -10.27 18.73
C PRO A 49 -11.47 -8.77 18.71
N ARG A 50 -12.50 -7.90 18.69
CA ARG A 50 -12.30 -6.44 18.82
C ARG A 50 -12.29 -5.95 20.26
N THR A 51 -12.74 -6.80 21.18
CA THR A 51 -12.88 -6.50 22.60
C THR A 51 -12.34 -7.66 23.41
N PHE A 52 -11.52 -7.37 24.40
CA PHE A 52 -11.03 -8.33 25.39
C PHE A 52 -11.48 -7.94 26.79
N GLN A 53 -11.87 -8.94 27.57
CA GLN A 53 -12.04 -8.85 29.01
C GLN A 53 -11.22 -9.98 29.62
N VAL A 54 -10.16 -9.65 30.35
CA VAL A 54 -9.18 -10.62 30.85
C VAL A 54 -8.69 -10.27 32.25
N MET A 55 -8.04 -11.24 32.91
CA MET A 55 -7.29 -11.01 34.14
C MET A 55 -5.83 -10.64 33.85
N PRO A 56 -5.13 -9.96 34.78
CA PRO A 56 -3.70 -9.76 34.69
C PRO A 56 -2.98 -11.11 34.56
N GLY A 57 -2.03 -11.19 33.63
CA GLY A 57 -1.29 -12.41 33.34
C GLY A 57 -1.99 -13.37 32.35
N GLU A 58 -3.24 -13.14 31.95
CA GLU A 58 -3.87 -14.00 30.93
C GLU A 58 -3.38 -13.64 29.51
N PRO A 59 -3.02 -14.64 28.68
CA PRO A 59 -2.65 -14.40 27.30
C PRO A 59 -3.89 -14.09 26.44
N MET A 60 -3.84 -12.98 25.73
CA MET A 60 -4.83 -12.55 24.75
C MET A 60 -4.36 -12.89 23.33
N ARG A 61 -5.21 -13.55 22.55
CA ARG A 61 -4.94 -13.88 21.14
C ARG A 61 -5.81 -13.03 20.24
N LEU A 62 -5.17 -12.20 19.42
CA LEU A 62 -5.81 -11.35 18.42
C LEU A 62 -5.48 -11.84 17.01
N GLU A 63 -6.47 -12.30 16.26
CA GLU A 63 -6.33 -12.61 14.84
C GLU A 63 -6.47 -11.34 14.00
N LEU A 64 -5.48 -11.08 13.15
CA LEU A 64 -5.49 -10.03 12.15
C LEU A 64 -5.58 -10.68 10.78
N THR A 65 -6.57 -10.26 9.99
CA THR A 65 -6.82 -10.75 8.64
C THR A 65 -6.66 -9.63 7.62
N VAL A 66 -5.86 -9.89 6.59
CA VAL A 66 -5.70 -9.04 5.41
C VAL A 66 -6.19 -9.81 4.20
N GLN A 67 -7.22 -9.30 3.54
CA GLN A 67 -7.68 -9.80 2.24
C GLN A 67 -7.17 -8.86 1.15
N ALA A 68 -6.56 -9.41 0.11
CA ALA A 68 -5.97 -8.68 -0.99
C ALA A 68 -6.08 -9.46 -2.31
N ASP A 69 -5.95 -8.77 -3.44
CA ASP A 69 -6.00 -9.39 -4.77
C ASP A 69 -4.66 -10.05 -5.17
N THR A 70 -3.67 -10.01 -4.28
CA THR A 70 -2.26 -10.28 -4.57
C THR A 70 -1.59 -10.93 -3.37
N ALA A 71 -0.68 -11.88 -3.63
CA ALA A 71 0.14 -12.55 -2.61
C ALA A 71 1.42 -11.76 -2.26
N ALA A 72 1.46 -10.47 -2.57
CA ALA A 72 2.60 -9.61 -2.27
C ALA A 72 2.93 -9.63 -0.77
N PRO A 73 4.23 -9.56 -0.40
CA PRO A 73 4.63 -9.55 1.00
C PRO A 73 3.97 -8.41 1.78
N ILE A 74 3.49 -8.76 2.96
CA ILE A 74 2.79 -7.86 3.86
C ILE A 74 3.70 -7.50 5.04
N ARG A 75 3.81 -6.21 5.37
CA ARG A 75 4.56 -5.75 6.55
C ARG A 75 3.60 -5.26 7.63
N LEU A 76 3.50 -6.03 8.71
CA LEU A 76 2.70 -5.68 9.88
C LEU A 76 3.49 -4.75 10.80
N HIS A 77 2.82 -3.75 11.35
CA HIS A 77 3.31 -2.90 12.41
C HIS A 77 2.36 -2.96 13.60
N ILE A 78 2.91 -3.36 14.75
CA ILE A 78 2.21 -3.47 16.02
C ILE A 78 2.79 -2.38 16.94
N PRO A 79 1.98 -1.43 17.44
CA PRO A 79 2.46 -0.42 18.37
C PRO A 79 2.81 -1.06 19.71
N ALA A 80 3.82 -0.51 20.39
CA ALA A 80 4.07 -0.82 21.79
C ALA A 80 3.03 -0.10 22.66
N ASP A 81 2.65 -0.72 23.77
CA ASP A 81 1.81 -0.12 24.81
C ASP A 81 2.41 -0.51 26.17
N PRO A 82 2.57 0.42 27.12
CA PRO A 82 3.21 0.13 28.40
C PRO A 82 2.47 -0.91 29.24
N LEU A 83 1.16 -1.07 29.06
CA LEU A 83 0.35 -2.04 29.81
C LEU A 83 0.30 -3.42 29.15
N LEU A 84 0.86 -3.57 27.94
CA LEU A 84 0.79 -4.81 27.16
C LEU A 84 2.18 -5.33 26.79
N VAL A 85 2.47 -6.54 27.22
CA VAL A 85 3.66 -7.27 26.80
C VAL A 85 3.34 -8.07 25.54
N LEU A 86 4.01 -7.74 24.43
CA LEU A 86 3.96 -8.56 23.21
C LEU A 86 4.72 -9.86 23.44
N ARG A 87 4.00 -10.98 23.43
CA ARG A 87 4.58 -12.32 23.64
C ARG A 87 4.97 -12.99 22.34
N ALA A 88 4.13 -12.89 21.32
CA ALA A 88 4.41 -13.48 20.02
C ALA A 88 3.62 -12.81 18.89
N VAL A 89 4.13 -13.01 17.67
CA VAL A 89 3.39 -12.75 16.43
C VAL A 89 3.52 -14.00 15.55
N GLU A 90 2.45 -14.77 15.45
CA GLU A 90 2.39 -16.00 14.67
C GLU A 90 1.89 -15.70 13.26
N LYS A 91 2.65 -16.08 12.23
CA LYS A 91 2.20 -15.98 10.84
C LYS A 91 1.51 -17.28 10.44
N LEU A 92 0.27 -17.19 9.97
CA LEU A 92 -0.45 -18.35 9.47
C LEU A 92 -0.20 -18.55 7.97
N PRO A 93 -0.39 -19.77 7.43
CA PRO A 93 -0.28 -20.02 6.00
C PRO A 93 -1.18 -19.09 5.19
N VAL A 94 -0.63 -18.56 4.10
CA VAL A 94 -1.40 -17.74 3.16
C VAL A 94 -2.37 -18.63 2.40
N GLN A 95 -3.62 -18.19 2.31
CA GLN A 95 -4.69 -18.93 1.63
C GLN A 95 -5.19 -18.15 0.42
N ARG A 96 -5.68 -18.86 -0.59
CA ARG A 96 -6.42 -18.29 -1.70
C ARG A 96 -7.84 -18.85 -1.66
N THR A 97 -8.84 -17.98 -1.64
CA THR A 97 -10.25 -18.40 -1.67
C THR A 97 -10.64 -18.86 -3.08
N ASN A 98 -11.81 -19.49 -3.22
CA ASN A 98 -12.34 -19.93 -4.51
C ASN A 98 -12.63 -18.76 -5.46
N GLU A 99 -12.89 -17.58 -4.91
CA GLU A 99 -13.11 -16.33 -5.63
C GLU A 99 -11.79 -15.65 -6.03
N GLY A 100 -10.66 -16.28 -5.72
CA GLY A 100 -9.33 -15.81 -6.09
C GLY A 100 -8.71 -14.79 -5.12
N VAL A 101 -9.39 -14.45 -4.01
CA VAL A 101 -8.91 -13.52 -2.99
C VAL A 101 -7.78 -14.15 -2.18
N ILE A 102 -6.69 -13.42 -1.97
CA ILE A 102 -5.58 -13.84 -1.13
C ILE A 102 -5.83 -13.39 0.31
N VAL A 103 -5.73 -14.32 1.25
CA VAL A 103 -5.97 -14.10 2.68
C VAL A 103 -4.66 -14.34 3.44
N HIS A 104 -4.15 -13.27 4.04
CA HIS A 104 -3.05 -13.32 4.97
C HIS A 104 -3.60 -13.20 6.40
N ARG A 105 -3.23 -14.14 7.27
CA ARG A 105 -3.61 -14.12 8.68
C ARG A 105 -2.38 -14.12 9.56
N CYS A 106 -2.46 -13.43 10.68
CA CYS A 106 -1.49 -13.55 11.75
C CYS A 106 -2.18 -13.42 13.10
N VAL A 107 -1.59 -14.06 14.12
CA VAL A 107 -2.07 -13.99 15.49
C VAL A 107 -1.08 -13.19 16.31
N VAL A 108 -1.55 -12.09 16.87
CA VAL A 108 -0.80 -11.30 17.85
C VAL A 108 -1.17 -11.81 19.23
N ILE A 109 -0.16 -12.16 20.02
CA ILE A 109 -0.34 -12.65 21.39
C ILE A 109 0.19 -11.59 22.34
N TRP A 110 -0.71 -11.01 23.12
CA TRP A 110 -0.40 -10.07 24.19
C TRP A 110 -0.67 -10.67 25.55
N GLN A 111 -0.06 -10.06 26.57
CA GLN A 111 -0.39 -10.30 27.96
C GLN A 111 -0.35 -8.96 28.68
N ALA A 112 -1.43 -8.62 29.39
CA ALA A 112 -1.42 -7.48 30.29
C ALA A 112 -0.93 -7.93 31.67
N LEU A 113 -0.11 -7.13 32.35
CA LEU A 113 0.42 -7.49 33.68
C LEU A 113 -0.25 -6.73 34.83
N GLU A 114 -0.90 -5.62 34.51
CA GLU A 114 -1.56 -4.75 35.49
C GLU A 114 -3.03 -4.51 35.07
N PRO A 115 -3.94 -4.31 36.03
CA PRO A 115 -5.31 -3.89 35.75
C PRO A 115 -5.37 -2.57 34.98
N GLY A 116 -6.38 -2.40 34.13
CA GLY A 116 -6.53 -1.17 33.36
C GLY A 116 -7.31 -1.34 32.05
N ALA A 117 -7.47 -0.23 31.33
CA ALA A 117 -8.12 -0.21 30.02
C ALA A 117 -7.17 0.30 28.95
N VAL A 118 -7.07 -0.43 27.84
CA VAL A 118 -6.19 -0.11 26.71
C VAL A 118 -7.02 -0.04 25.43
N LYS A 119 -6.76 0.98 24.60
CA LYS A 119 -7.31 1.09 23.24
C LYS A 119 -6.20 1.14 22.22
N ILE A 120 -6.23 0.22 21.25
CA ILE A 120 -5.21 0.10 20.22
C ILE A 120 -5.84 0.39 18.86
N SER A 121 -5.49 1.52 18.26
CA SER A 121 -5.98 1.95 16.93
C SER A 121 -4.86 2.12 15.88
N ALA A 122 -3.60 1.89 16.29
CA ALA A 122 -2.43 2.12 15.44
C ALA A 122 -1.86 0.86 14.78
N ILE A 123 -2.44 -0.32 15.01
CA ILE A 123 -2.05 -1.54 14.27
C ILE A 123 -2.26 -1.29 12.80
N SER A 124 -1.22 -1.52 12.02
CA SER A 124 -1.24 -1.19 10.61
C SER A 124 -0.47 -2.17 9.77
N VAL A 125 -0.79 -2.16 8.49
CA VAL A 125 -0.19 -3.02 7.51
C VAL A 125 0.27 -2.18 6.33
N LYS A 126 1.46 -2.49 5.82
CA LYS A 126 1.96 -1.92 4.56
C LYS A 126 1.90 -2.98 3.46
N THR A 127 1.13 -2.69 2.42
CA THR A 127 0.96 -3.51 1.21
C THR A 127 1.27 -2.63 -0.01
N GLN A 128 2.13 -3.11 -0.92
CA GLN A 128 2.49 -2.41 -2.16
C GLN A 128 2.82 -0.91 -1.98
N GLY A 129 3.50 -0.55 -0.88
CA GLY A 129 3.86 0.83 -0.57
C GLY A 129 2.81 1.65 0.18
N ARG A 130 1.55 1.20 0.25
CA ARG A 130 0.46 1.88 0.96
C ARG A 130 0.30 1.35 2.38
N LYS A 131 0.07 2.24 3.35
CA LYS A 131 -0.18 1.90 4.75
C LYS A 131 -1.69 1.94 5.01
N ARG A 132 -2.24 0.89 5.59
CA ARG A 132 -3.64 0.80 6.03
C ARG A 132 -3.70 0.42 7.51
N ARG A 133 -4.73 0.87 8.23
CA ARG A 133 -4.91 0.60 9.67
C ARG A 133 -6.00 -0.42 9.88
N PHE A 134 -5.79 -1.32 10.84
CA PHE A 134 -6.83 -2.23 11.30
C PHE A 134 -7.89 -1.46 12.12
N PRO A 135 -9.09 -2.03 12.28
CA PRO A 135 -10.07 -1.51 13.23
C PRO A 135 -9.49 -1.43 14.66
N GLU A 136 -10.00 -0.48 15.45
CA GLU A 136 -9.63 -0.33 16.86
C GLU A 136 -9.98 -1.59 17.66
N ILE A 137 -9.10 -1.92 18.60
CA ILE A 137 -9.29 -2.98 19.60
C ILE A 137 -9.35 -2.34 20.99
N SER A 138 -10.29 -2.78 21.80
CA SER A 138 -10.41 -2.40 23.20
C SER A 138 -10.08 -3.58 24.11
N ILE A 139 -9.29 -3.34 25.14
CA ILE A 139 -8.90 -4.34 26.13
C ILE A 139 -9.24 -3.79 27.50
N THR A 140 -9.94 -4.58 28.30
CA THR A 140 -10.21 -4.31 29.70
C THR A 140 -9.59 -5.43 30.53
N VAL A 141 -8.67 -5.06 31.41
CA VAL A 141 -7.99 -5.95 32.34
C VAL A 141 -8.58 -5.70 33.72
N SER A 142 -9.19 -6.72 34.29
CA SER A 142 -9.90 -6.61 35.56
C SER A 142 -8.93 -6.50 36.74
N ASP A 143 -9.39 -5.89 37.83
CA ASP A 143 -8.67 -5.92 39.10
C ASP A 143 -9.00 -7.24 39.82
N PRO A 144 -8.01 -8.09 40.15
CA PRO A 144 -8.25 -9.34 40.87
C PRO A 144 -8.74 -9.13 42.32
N GLY A 145 -8.68 -7.91 42.86
CA GLY A 145 -9.04 -7.63 44.25
C GLY A 145 -7.93 -8.01 45.25
N PRO A 146 -8.09 -7.60 46.53
CA PRO A 146 -7.12 -7.85 47.60
C PRO A 146 -7.07 -9.31 48.08
#